data_AF-R4K500-F1
#
_entry.id   AF-R4K500-F1
#
_cell.length_a   1.000
_cell.length_b   1.000
_cell.length_c   1.000
_cell.angle_alpha   90.00
_cell.angle_beta   90.00
_cell.angle_gamma   90.00
#
_symmetry.space_group_name_H-M   'P 1'
#
loop_
_entity.id
_entity.type
_entity.pdbx_description
1 polymer ?
#
loop_
_entity_poly.entity_id
_entity_poly.type
_entity_poly.pdbx_seq_one_letter_code
_entity_poly.pdbx_strand_id
1 'polypeptide(L)'
;MIHLNKKEYKFCIDTFKDNINHLSKLNGKDLLNYVNSVGQDSINNAVELITCSRKDINNNEELNEKCKQSVYWLNGMWVWVDSYMETAEEVSQYVGDEQYCSIFEKIIEDDKQFED
;
A
#
# COMPACT_ATOMS: atom_id res chain seq x y z
N MET A 1 10.68 0.51 9.30
CA MET A 1 9.27 0.19 9.64
C MET A 1 8.43 1.45 9.79
N ILE A 2 7.30 1.50 9.10
CA ILE A 2 6.31 2.58 9.25
C ILE A 2 5.34 2.33 10.42
N HIS A 3 4.83 3.39 11.04
CA HIS A 3 3.84 3.28 12.11
C HIS A 3 2.47 3.82 11.67
N LEU A 4 1.48 2.94 11.58
CA LEU A 4 0.12 3.29 11.20
C LEU A 4 -0.70 3.79 12.39
N ASN A 5 -1.33 4.94 12.22
CA ASN A 5 -2.38 5.42 13.10
C ASN A 5 -3.70 4.69 12.82
N LYS A 6 -4.76 4.98 13.58
CA LYS A 6 -6.05 4.27 13.44
C LYS A 6 -6.71 4.49 12.07
N LYS A 7 -6.64 5.72 11.53
CA LYS A 7 -7.25 6.07 10.23
C LYS A 7 -6.46 5.44 9.09
N GLU A 8 -5.14 5.53 9.13
CA GLU A 8 -4.25 4.93 8.13
C GLU A 8 -4.40 3.40 8.09
N TYR A 9 -4.42 2.75 9.25
CA TYR A 9 -4.68 1.31 9.31
C TYR A 9 -6.03 0.97 8.69
N LYS A 10 -7.09 1.71 9.05
CA LYS A 10 -8.41 1.49 8.47
C LYS A 10 -8.39 1.67 6.95
N PHE A 11 -7.72 2.72 6.47
CA PHE A 11 -7.53 2.97 5.04
C PHE A 11 -6.87 1.78 4.36
N CYS A 12 -5.71 1.29 4.85
CA CYS A 12 -5.03 0.12 4.27
C CYS A 12 -5.98 -1.08 4.17
N ILE A 13 -6.64 -1.44 5.28
CA ILE A 13 -7.51 -2.63 5.32
C ILE A 13 -8.72 -2.48 4.39
N ASP A 14 -9.35 -1.30 4.34
CA ASP A 14 -10.47 -1.06 3.45
C ASP A 14 -10.03 -1.15 1.98
N THR A 15 -8.89 -0.53 1.63
CA THR A 15 -8.36 -0.60 0.25
C THR A 15 -7.91 -2.00 -0.16
N PHE A 16 -7.38 -2.81 0.76
CA PHE A 16 -7.05 -4.21 0.48
C PHE A 16 -8.31 -5.02 0.17
N LYS A 17 -9.37 -4.86 0.97
CA LYS A 17 -10.65 -5.52 0.74
C LYS A 17 -11.26 -5.10 -0.59
N ASP A 18 -11.20 -3.81 -0.91
CA ASP A 18 -11.74 -3.29 -2.16
C ASP A 18 -10.98 -3.82 -3.38
N ASN A 19 -9.64 -3.84 -3.32
CA ASN A 19 -8.81 -4.43 -4.37
C ASN A 19 -9.09 -5.93 -4.55
N ILE A 20 -9.20 -6.71 -3.49
CA ILE A 20 -9.52 -8.15 -3.56
C ILE A 20 -10.93 -8.37 -4.11
N ASN A 21 -11.91 -7.56 -3.69
CA ASN A 21 -13.27 -7.62 -4.21
C ASN A 21 -13.31 -7.23 -5.70
N HIS A 22 -12.52 -6.24 -6.13
CA HIS A 22 -12.37 -5.89 -7.53
C HIS A 22 -11.77 -7.04 -8.33
N LEU A 23 -10.66 -7.62 -7.85
CA LEU A 23 -9.99 -8.78 -8.44
C LEU A 23 -10.95 -9.96 -8.64
N SER A 24 -11.81 -10.24 -7.66
CA SER A 24 -12.78 -11.34 -7.73
C SER A 24 -13.82 -11.20 -8.85
N LYS A 25 -13.97 -9.98 -9.41
CA LYS A 25 -14.89 -9.67 -10.51
C LYS A 25 -14.20 -9.68 -11.87
N LEU A 26 -12.86 -9.65 -11.89
CA LEU A 26 -12.08 -9.74 -13.12
C LEU A 26 -12.02 -11.19 -13.61
N ASN A 27 -11.86 -11.36 -14.92
CA ASN A 27 -11.70 -12.67 -15.54
C ASN A 27 -10.78 -12.59 -16.75
N GLY A 28 -10.29 -13.76 -17.19
CA GLY A 28 -9.49 -13.90 -18.41
C GLY A 28 -8.28 -12.96 -18.44
N LYS A 29 -8.18 -12.17 -19.52
CA LYS A 29 -7.04 -11.29 -19.78
C LYS A 29 -6.95 -10.12 -18.80
N ASP A 30 -8.08 -9.58 -18.35
CA ASP A 30 -8.10 -8.43 -17.45
C ASP A 30 -7.58 -8.81 -16.06
N LEU A 31 -7.95 -10.00 -15.57
CA LEU A 31 -7.39 -10.57 -14.34
C LEU A 31 -5.88 -10.77 -14.47
N LEU A 32 -5.42 -11.39 -15.55
CA LEU A 32 -4.00 -11.63 -15.78
C LEU A 32 -3.20 -10.32 -15.87
N ASN A 33 -3.71 -9.33 -16.59
CA ASN A 33 -3.07 -8.02 -16.71
C ASN A 33 -2.97 -7.32 -15.36
N TYR A 34 -4.04 -7.35 -14.56
CA TYR A 34 -4.04 -6.74 -13.24
C TYR A 34 -3.01 -7.41 -12.32
N VAL A 35 -3.02 -8.75 -12.22
CA VAL A 35 -2.07 -9.51 -11.41
C VAL A 35 -0.62 -9.23 -11.83
N ASN A 36 -0.35 -9.17 -13.15
CA ASN A 36 0.97 -8.84 -13.66
C ASN A 36 1.41 -7.40 -13.35
N SER A 37 0.45 -6.48 -13.22
CA SER A 37 0.75 -5.07 -12.92
C SER A 37 1.08 -4.82 -11.45
N VAL A 38 0.41 -5.50 -10.52
CA VAL A 38 0.57 -5.24 -9.07
C VAL A 38 1.40 -6.30 -8.35
N GLY A 39 1.66 -7.43 -9.00
CA GLY A 39 2.36 -8.57 -8.43
C GLY A 39 1.46 -9.48 -7.59
N GLN A 40 1.60 -10.79 -7.79
CA GLN A 40 0.87 -11.81 -7.03
C GLN A 40 1.19 -11.76 -5.53
N ASP A 41 2.43 -11.41 -5.17
CA ASP A 41 2.87 -11.32 -3.77
C ASP A 41 2.16 -10.20 -3.02
N SER A 42 2.00 -9.03 -3.65
CA SER A 42 1.23 -7.90 -3.09
C SER A 42 -0.22 -8.29 -2.80
N ILE A 43 -0.83 -9.09 -3.69
CA ILE A 43 -2.20 -9.60 -3.50
C ILE A 43 -2.25 -10.60 -2.34
N ASN A 44 -1.33 -11.56 -2.29
CA ASN A 44 -1.28 -12.57 -1.23
C ASN A 44 -1.05 -11.91 0.15
N ASN A 45 -0.14 -10.94 0.21
CA ASN A 45 0.13 -10.15 1.40
C ASN A 45 -1.12 -9.40 1.86
N ALA A 46 -1.84 -8.73 0.96
CA ALA A 46 -3.08 -8.04 1.29
C ALA A 46 -4.15 -8.98 1.87
N VAL A 47 -4.28 -10.21 1.33
CA VAL A 47 -5.21 -11.23 1.87
C VAL A 47 -4.84 -11.61 3.30
N GLU A 48 -3.56 -11.83 3.59
CA GLU A 48 -3.06 -12.12 4.94
C GLU A 48 -3.36 -10.96 5.92
N LEU A 49 -2.97 -9.74 5.51
CA LEU A 49 -3.01 -8.54 6.34
C LEU A 49 -4.42 -8.11 6.76
N ILE A 50 -5.46 -8.45 6.00
CA ILE A 50 -6.86 -8.15 6.37
C ILE A 50 -7.26 -8.77 7.71
N THR A 51 -6.60 -9.85 8.11
CA THR A 51 -6.86 -10.54 9.38
C THR A 51 -5.96 -10.05 10.53
N CYS A 52 -4.92 -9.27 10.23
CA CYS A 52 -3.97 -8.76 11.22
C CYS A 52 -4.50 -7.50 11.92
N SER A 53 -4.18 -7.35 13.20
CA SER A 53 -4.48 -6.12 13.92
C SER A 53 -3.45 -5.03 13.58
N ARG A 54 -3.83 -3.76 13.78
CA ARG A 54 -2.87 -2.64 13.71
C ARG A 54 -1.65 -2.84 14.60
N LYS A 55 -1.83 -3.50 15.75
CA LYS A 55 -0.73 -3.75 16.68
C LYS A 55 0.25 -4.76 16.09
N ASP A 56 -0.24 -5.79 15.40
CA ASP A 56 0.62 -6.80 14.78
C ASP A 56 1.44 -6.16 13.65
N ILE A 57 0.79 -5.40 12.76
CA ILE A 57 1.46 -4.72 11.63
C ILE A 57 2.50 -3.70 12.11
N ASN A 58 2.24 -2.95 13.18
CA ASN A 58 3.19 -1.93 13.66
C ASN A 58 4.37 -2.52 14.46
N ASN A 59 4.26 -3.76 14.98
CA ASN A 59 5.29 -4.34 15.87
C ASN A 59 5.99 -5.58 15.28
N ASN A 60 5.65 -5.97 14.06
CA ASN A 60 6.27 -7.08 13.35
C ASN A 60 6.81 -6.58 12.02
N GLU A 61 8.13 -6.67 11.84
CA GLU A 61 8.84 -6.16 10.67
C GLU A 61 8.38 -6.82 9.36
N GLU A 62 8.16 -8.14 9.38
CA GLU A 62 7.66 -8.87 8.21
C GLU A 62 6.26 -8.40 7.81
N LEU A 63 5.33 -8.27 8.77
CA LEU A 63 3.99 -7.77 8.50
C LEU A 63 4.00 -6.30 8.06
N ASN A 64 4.92 -5.50 8.62
CA ASN A 64 5.09 -4.11 8.25
C ASN A 64 5.52 -3.98 6.79
N GLU A 65 6.52 -4.76 6.37
CA GLU A 65 7.03 -4.76 5.00
C GLU A 65 5.98 -5.28 4.01
N LYS A 66 5.27 -6.37 4.36
CA LYS A 66 4.11 -6.84 3.59
C LYS A 66 3.08 -5.71 3.40
N CYS A 67 2.82 -4.93 4.45
CA CYS A 67 1.88 -3.81 4.39
C CYS A 67 2.39 -2.69 3.47
N LYS A 68 3.67 -2.28 3.59
CA LYS A 68 4.30 -1.29 2.71
C LYS A 68 4.16 -1.70 1.24
N GLN A 69 4.60 -2.91 0.89
CA GLN A 69 4.53 -3.44 -0.47
C GLN A 69 3.08 -3.50 -0.99
N SER A 70 2.16 -4.00 -0.17
CA SER A 70 0.75 -4.13 -0.58
C SER A 70 0.12 -2.78 -0.87
N VAL A 71 0.29 -1.78 0.00
CA VAL A 71 -0.24 -0.43 -0.26
C VAL A 71 0.46 0.20 -1.46
N TYR A 72 1.77 0.04 -1.56
CA TYR A 72 2.57 0.65 -2.62
C TYR A 72 2.09 0.24 -4.02
N TRP A 73 1.91 -1.07 -4.21
CA TRP A 73 1.49 -1.63 -5.50
C TRP A 73 -0.02 -1.56 -5.72
N LEU A 74 -0.84 -1.97 -4.75
CA LEU A 74 -2.29 -2.08 -4.94
C LEU A 74 -2.98 -0.71 -4.96
N ASN A 75 -2.42 0.29 -4.28
CA ASN A 75 -2.99 1.64 -4.27
C ASN A 75 -2.29 2.56 -5.27
N GLY A 76 -1.33 2.06 -6.06
CA GLY A 76 -0.71 2.82 -7.15
C GLY A 76 0.27 3.90 -6.70
N MET A 77 0.89 3.76 -5.52
CA MET A 77 1.86 4.73 -5.01
C MET A 77 3.13 4.81 -5.87
N TRP A 78 3.49 3.72 -6.54
CA TRP A 78 4.60 3.66 -7.47
C TRP A 78 4.54 4.74 -8.57
N VAL A 79 3.34 5.17 -8.97
CA VAL A 79 3.17 6.24 -9.98
C VAL A 79 3.80 7.55 -9.53
N TRP A 80 3.73 7.86 -8.24
CA TRP A 80 4.26 9.10 -7.68
C TRP A 80 5.78 9.04 -7.53
N VAL A 81 6.31 7.88 -7.14
CA VAL A 81 7.76 7.63 -7.09
C VAL A 81 8.38 7.71 -8.49
N ASP A 82 7.76 7.08 -9.49
CA ASP A 82 8.20 7.17 -10.89
C ASP A 82 8.10 8.60 -11.45
N SER A 83 7.30 9.45 -10.81
CA SER A 83 7.18 10.89 -11.11
C SER A 83 8.11 11.77 -10.26
N TYR A 84 9.03 11.18 -9.50
CA TYR A 84 9.98 11.85 -8.63
C TYR A 84 9.34 12.73 -7.53
N MET A 85 8.14 12.36 -7.07
CA MET A 85 7.53 12.98 -5.89
C MET A 85 8.05 12.30 -4.62
N GLU A 86 8.31 13.09 -3.59
CA GLU A 86 8.92 12.60 -2.35
C GLU A 86 8.16 13.00 -1.08
N THR A 87 7.14 13.85 -1.21
CA THR A 87 6.40 14.39 -0.06
C THR A 87 4.90 14.16 -0.15
N ALA A 88 4.22 14.15 1.00
CA ALA A 88 2.76 14.10 1.04
C ALA A 88 2.13 15.34 0.35
N GLU A 89 2.78 16.50 0.44
CA GLU A 89 2.30 17.76 -0.14
C GLU A 89 2.25 17.70 -1.68
N GLU A 90 3.29 17.19 -2.33
CA GLU A 90 3.33 17.02 -3.78
C GLU A 90 2.21 16.09 -4.27
N VAL A 91 2.04 14.95 -3.61
CA VAL A 91 1.02 13.96 -3.95
C VAL A 91 -0.39 14.51 -3.69
N SER A 92 -0.58 15.32 -2.65
CA SER A 92 -1.88 15.91 -2.28
C SER A 92 -2.46 16.84 -3.35
N GLN A 93 -1.63 17.35 -4.27
CA GLN A 93 -2.09 18.14 -5.42
C GLN A 93 -2.92 17.31 -6.41
N TYR A 94 -2.77 15.98 -6.37
CA TYR A 94 -3.42 15.03 -7.28
C TYR A 94 -4.33 14.04 -6.56
N VAL A 95 -4.05 13.73 -5.30
CA VAL A 95 -4.82 12.78 -4.48
C VAL A 95 -5.38 13.49 -3.25
N GLY A 96 -6.69 13.62 -3.18
CA GLY A 96 -7.38 14.29 -2.05
C GLY A 96 -7.52 13.45 -0.77
N ASP A 97 -6.94 12.25 -0.72
CA ASP A 97 -7.01 11.36 0.45
C ASP A 97 -5.79 11.57 1.36
N GLU A 98 -6.03 12.18 2.53
CA GLU A 98 -4.98 12.47 3.51
C GLU A 98 -4.28 11.21 4.04
N GLN A 99 -4.99 10.09 4.17
CA GLN A 99 -4.40 8.85 4.69
C GLN A 99 -3.46 8.25 3.64
N TYR A 100 -3.85 8.28 2.37
CA TYR A 100 -2.99 7.89 1.27
C TYR A 100 -1.68 8.69 1.26
N CYS A 101 -1.77 10.02 1.27
CA CYS A 101 -0.58 10.88 1.19
C CYS A 101 0.32 10.71 2.42
N SER A 102 -0.26 10.57 3.62
CA SER A 102 0.53 10.35 4.84
C SER A 102 1.22 8.99 4.86
N ILE A 103 0.59 7.92 4.33
CA ILE A 103 1.24 6.61 4.23
C ILE A 103 2.36 6.64 3.19
N PHE A 104 2.13 7.30 2.05
CA PHE A 104 3.15 7.48 1.01
C PHE A 104 4.43 8.07 1.58
N GLU A 105 4.32 9.22 2.25
CA GLU A 105 5.47 9.91 2.84
C GLU A 105 6.23 9.02 3.85
N LYS A 106 5.50 8.29 4.70
CA LYS A 106 6.12 7.33 5.64
C LYS A 106 6.90 6.22 4.93
N ILE A 107 6.40 5.70 3.82
CA ILE A 107 7.10 4.64 3.05
C ILE A 107 8.40 5.20 2.48
N ILE A 108 8.36 6.39 1.87
CA ILE A 108 9.53 7.02 1.28
C ILE A 108 10.58 7.40 2.33
N GLU A 109 10.15 7.94 3.46
CA GLU A 109 11.06 8.25 4.58
C GLU A 109 11.69 7.00 5.21
N ASP A 110 10.99 5.88 5.21
CA ASP A 110 11.50 4.61 5.71
C ASP A 110 12.57 4.04 4.76
N ASP A 111 12.33 4.09 3.45
CA ASP A 111 13.26 3.55 2.45
C ASP A 111 14.56 4.39 2.38
N LYS A 112 14.47 5.71 2.52
CA LYS A 112 15.63 6.61 2.59
C LYS A 112 16.56 6.33 3.77
N GLN A 113 16.06 5.77 4.87
CA GLN A 113 16.90 5.44 6.04
C GLN A 113 17.86 4.26 5.80
N PHE A 114 17.71 3.55 4.67
CA PHE A 114 18.56 2.40 4.30
C PHE A 114 19.50 2.69 3.12
N GLU A 115 19.54 3.94 2.62
CA GLU A 115 20.43 4.36 1.53
C GLU A 115 21.76 5.00 2.00
N ASP A 116 22.00 5.08 3.31
CA ASP A 116 23.26 5.50 3.96
C ASP A 116 24.11 4.32 4.47
#